data_AF-A0A0N0U9K0-F1
#
_entry.id   AF-A0A0N0U9K0-F1
#
_cell.length_a   1.000
_cell.length_b   1.000
_cell.length_c   1.000
_cell.angle_alpha   90.00
_cell.angle_beta   90.00
_cell.angle_gamma   90.00
#
_symmetry.space_group_name_H-M   'P 1'
#
loop_
_entity.id
_entity.type
_entity.pdbx_description
1 polymer ?
#
loop_
_entity_poly.entity_id
_entity_poly.type
_entity_poly.pdbx_seq_one_letter_code
_entity_poly.pdbx_strand_id
1 'polypeptide(L)'
;MVLVVLGIDALDPELVDSTAHPNLTLADHHAIETIRSVEGGPSTHELWPTIITGLRPPEHGITLDDGVAWENPILRFGSAAADYLLPSELQTRLGAWLLNNTEQDAFRIPATYYEENDLTTVFDGREAAPIGIPNYVIDPGTEDREHSLRRNLGDLFERDLEAKGGHSSTDPALFYEQCLEMSMVRLVRARRALRGGRHELVFAYTSGLDLIGHVAYEQPSLQNRAYEEIDEFVGEVRDDLGDNDELLLVSDHGLQDGVHTDKAMIAGTDPAMVDAIKSVVDVRAAIEAELDETDHTSTPQVTASEDADRSGAEVKEHLEDLGYM
;
A
#
# COMPACT_ATOMS: atom_id res chain seq x y z
N MET A 1 1.72 14.93 18.79
CA MET A 1 2.80 14.12 18.20
C MET A 1 2.13 13.13 17.26
N VAL A 2 2.71 12.81 16.11
CA VAL A 2 2.12 11.86 15.15
C VAL A 2 3.17 10.84 14.76
N LEU A 3 2.79 9.57 14.73
CA LEU A 3 3.57 8.53 14.09
C LEU A 3 3.07 8.35 12.66
N VAL A 4 3.97 8.51 11.69
CA VAL A 4 3.71 8.24 10.28
C VAL A 4 4.37 6.92 9.91
N VAL A 5 3.58 5.99 9.39
CA VAL A 5 4.05 4.72 8.85
C VAL A 5 3.84 4.73 7.33
N LEU A 6 4.92 4.58 6.58
CA LEU A 6 4.87 4.43 5.13
C LEU A 6 5.23 2.99 4.75
N GLY A 7 4.22 2.25 4.31
CA GLY A 7 4.36 0.98 3.65
C GLY A 7 4.83 1.17 2.21
N ILE A 8 6.06 0.76 1.93
CA ILE A 8 6.65 0.79 0.58
C ILE A 8 6.84 -0.65 0.16
N ASP A 9 5.95 -1.16 -0.69
CA ASP A 9 6.01 -2.55 -1.16
C ASP A 9 7.33 -2.81 -1.89
N ALA A 10 7.92 -3.97 -1.60
CA ALA A 10 9.18 -4.43 -2.17
C ALA A 10 10.41 -3.50 -1.99
N LEU A 11 10.45 -2.66 -0.95
CA LEU A 11 11.66 -1.89 -0.61
C LEU A 11 12.80 -2.84 -0.20
N ASP A 12 13.67 -3.17 -1.15
CA ASP A 12 14.76 -4.12 -0.96
C ASP A 12 15.99 -3.49 -0.27
N PRO A 13 16.49 -4.06 0.85
CA PRO A 13 17.62 -3.52 1.60
C PRO A 13 18.96 -3.58 0.85
N GLU A 14 19.09 -4.38 -0.22
CA GLU A 14 20.32 -4.47 -1.02
C GLU A 14 20.35 -3.44 -2.17
N LEU A 15 19.22 -2.78 -2.46
CA LEU A 15 19.11 -1.70 -3.45
C LEU A 15 19.11 -0.31 -2.82
N VAL A 16 18.95 -0.21 -1.51
CA VAL A 16 19.08 1.05 -0.78
C VAL A 16 20.55 1.35 -0.45
N ASP A 17 20.99 2.59 -0.74
CA ASP A 17 22.30 3.11 -0.36
C ASP A 17 22.11 4.35 0.51
N SER A 18 22.73 4.40 1.69
CA SER A 18 22.52 5.52 2.64
C SER A 18 23.05 6.87 2.16
N THR A 19 23.93 6.89 1.15
CA THR A 19 24.45 8.14 0.59
C THR A 19 23.54 8.66 -0.52
N ALA A 20 23.02 7.75 -1.35
CA ALA A 20 22.12 8.08 -2.46
C ALA A 20 20.66 8.24 -1.99
N HIS A 21 20.23 7.48 -0.99
CA HIS A 21 18.86 7.40 -0.49
C HIS A 21 18.78 7.70 1.01
N PRO A 22 19.11 8.94 1.43
CA PRO A 22 19.11 9.32 2.84
C PRO A 22 17.71 9.33 3.47
N ASN A 23 16.64 9.46 2.69
CA ASN A 23 15.27 9.44 3.18
C ASN A 23 14.69 8.02 3.22
N LEU A 24 15.24 7.06 2.45
CA LEU A 24 14.91 5.63 2.60
C LEU A 24 15.68 4.95 3.72
N THR A 25 16.80 5.52 4.17
CA THR A 25 17.60 5.00 5.29
C THR A 25 17.36 5.70 6.61
N LEU A 26 16.82 6.92 6.58
CA LEU A 26 16.46 7.73 7.75
C LEU A 26 17.59 7.77 8.80
N ALA A 27 17.25 7.71 10.10
CA ALA A 27 18.23 7.72 11.18
C ALA A 27 18.85 6.33 11.39
N ASP A 28 18.05 5.28 11.23
CA ASP A 28 18.51 3.90 11.25
C ASP A 28 17.67 3.01 10.32
N HIS A 29 18.27 1.93 9.82
CA HIS A 29 17.62 0.95 8.95
C HIS A 29 18.31 -0.42 8.99
N HIS A 30 17.54 -1.49 8.80
CA HIS A 30 18.08 -2.82 8.58
C HIS A 30 17.11 -3.75 7.87
N ALA A 31 17.67 -4.85 7.34
CA ALA A 31 16.89 -5.96 6.83
C ALA A 31 16.23 -6.74 7.97
N ILE A 32 14.97 -7.10 7.81
CA ILE A 32 14.17 -7.89 8.75
C ILE A 32 13.66 -9.18 8.09
N GLU A 33 13.26 -10.16 8.90
CA GLU A 33 12.70 -11.42 8.42
C GLU A 33 11.26 -11.24 7.90
N THR A 34 10.95 -11.81 6.73
CA THR A 34 9.58 -11.91 6.19
C THR A 34 9.03 -13.34 6.27
N ILE A 35 7.76 -13.53 5.92
CA ILE A 35 7.07 -14.83 5.91
C ILE A 35 6.91 -15.28 4.45
N ARG A 36 7.31 -16.53 4.17
CA ARG A 36 6.99 -17.19 2.91
C ARG A 36 5.56 -17.73 2.93
N SER A 37 4.80 -17.44 1.89
CA SER A 37 3.48 -18.02 1.65
C SER A 37 3.57 -19.50 1.24
N VAL A 38 2.41 -20.15 1.17
CA VAL A 38 2.27 -21.52 0.66
C VAL A 38 2.71 -21.66 -0.80
N GLU A 39 2.67 -20.58 -1.59
CA GLU A 39 3.11 -20.56 -2.99
C GLU A 39 4.65 -20.47 -3.14
N GLY A 40 5.38 -20.36 -2.02
CA GLY A 40 6.83 -20.51 -1.97
C GLY A 40 7.62 -19.20 -1.91
N GLY A 41 6.98 -18.05 -2.03
CA GLY A 41 7.56 -16.71 -1.84
C GLY A 41 6.71 -15.84 -0.90
N PRO A 42 7.22 -14.68 -0.42
CA PRO A 42 6.41 -13.72 0.31
C PRO A 42 5.26 -13.19 -0.55
N SER A 43 4.14 -12.85 0.08
CA SER A 43 2.95 -12.33 -0.59
C SER A 43 2.39 -11.12 0.14
N THR A 44 2.28 -10.01 -0.57
CA THR A 44 1.55 -8.80 -0.15
C THR A 44 0.16 -9.12 0.41
N HIS A 45 -0.51 -10.15 -0.13
CA HIS A 45 -1.87 -10.52 0.30
C HIS A 45 -1.90 -10.96 1.76
N GLU A 46 -0.88 -11.68 2.20
CA GLU A 46 -0.78 -12.24 3.54
C GLU A 46 -0.02 -11.31 4.49
N LEU A 47 0.99 -10.60 3.98
CA LEU A 47 1.96 -9.88 4.80
C LEU A 47 1.46 -8.55 5.35
N TRP A 48 0.64 -7.78 4.61
CA TRP A 48 0.07 -6.55 5.16
C TRP A 48 -0.92 -6.78 6.30
N PRO A 49 -1.83 -7.78 6.23
CA PRO A 49 -2.57 -8.25 7.39
C PRO A 49 -1.65 -8.67 8.55
N THR A 50 -0.56 -9.37 8.28
CA THR A 50 0.45 -9.71 9.31
C THR A 50 1.02 -8.46 9.96
N ILE A 51 1.44 -7.46 9.18
CA ILE A 51 2.04 -6.21 9.66
C ILE A 51 1.08 -5.45 10.58
N ILE A 52 -0.20 -5.33 10.20
CA ILE A 52 -1.17 -4.55 10.98
C ILE A 52 -1.75 -5.31 12.19
N THR A 53 -1.67 -6.65 12.20
CA THR A 53 -2.20 -7.49 13.29
C THR A 53 -1.12 -8.08 14.19
N GLY A 54 0.14 -8.13 13.75
CA GLY A 54 1.23 -8.86 14.42
C GLY A 54 1.07 -10.39 14.42
N LEU A 55 0.08 -10.91 13.68
CA LEU A 55 -0.25 -12.34 13.60
C LEU A 55 0.30 -12.94 12.31
N ARG A 56 0.59 -14.23 12.27
CA ARG A 56 0.97 -14.93 11.03
C ARG A 56 -0.27 -15.23 10.17
N PRO A 57 -0.10 -15.59 8.88
CA PRO A 57 -1.22 -15.86 7.98
C PRO A 57 -2.27 -16.86 8.49
N PRO A 58 -1.88 -18.02 9.07
CA PRO A 58 -2.86 -18.95 9.65
C PRO A 58 -3.61 -18.42 10.88
N GLU A 59 -3.08 -17.40 11.55
CA GLU A 59 -3.64 -16.83 12.78
C GLU A 59 -4.64 -15.71 12.47
N HIS A 60 -4.38 -14.86 11.46
CA HIS A 60 -5.35 -13.86 11.01
C HIS A 60 -6.30 -14.37 9.91
N GLY A 61 -6.08 -15.57 9.37
CA GLY A 61 -6.98 -16.25 8.45
C GLY A 61 -7.03 -15.68 7.03
N ILE A 62 -6.15 -14.74 6.70
CA ILE A 62 -6.01 -14.17 5.35
C ILE A 62 -4.80 -14.84 4.71
N THR A 63 -5.07 -15.89 3.95
CA THR A 63 -4.06 -16.74 3.33
C THR A 63 -4.29 -16.84 1.83
N LEU A 64 -3.23 -17.03 1.07
CA LEU A 64 -3.34 -17.53 -0.30
C LEU A 64 -3.85 -18.96 -0.24
N ASP A 65 -5.12 -19.18 -0.64
CA ASP A 65 -5.62 -20.53 -0.87
C ASP A 65 -4.94 -21.11 -2.11
N ASP A 66 -4.43 -22.35 -2.01
CA ASP A 66 -3.83 -23.11 -3.12
C ASP A 66 -4.74 -23.04 -4.38
N GLY A 67 -4.46 -22.11 -5.29
CA GLY A 67 -4.99 -22.09 -6.66
C GLY A 67 -6.51 -21.99 -6.86
N VAL A 68 -7.27 -21.29 -6.00
CA VAL A 68 -8.74 -21.10 -6.21
C VAL A 68 -9.22 -19.67 -5.96
N ALA A 69 -8.77 -18.71 -6.77
CA ALA A 69 -9.56 -17.47 -7.01
C ALA A 69 -10.86 -17.74 -7.83
N TRP A 70 -11.51 -18.90 -7.63
CA TRP A 70 -12.68 -19.39 -8.39
C TRP A 70 -13.89 -19.74 -7.50
N GLU A 71 -14.05 -19.01 -6.39
CA GLU A 71 -15.16 -19.19 -5.45
C GLU A 71 -16.33 -18.20 -5.69
N ASN A 72 -16.50 -17.64 -6.90
CA ASN A 72 -17.72 -16.92 -7.25
C ASN A 72 -18.71 -17.83 -8.01
N PRO A 73 -19.87 -18.23 -7.44
CA PRO A 73 -20.86 -19.11 -8.07
C PRO A 73 -21.36 -18.60 -9.44
N ILE A 74 -21.29 -17.28 -9.67
CA ILE A 74 -21.72 -16.62 -10.91
C ILE A 74 -20.73 -16.90 -12.05
N LEU A 75 -19.42 -16.98 -11.75
CA LEU A 75 -18.38 -17.29 -12.73
C LEU A 75 -18.46 -18.75 -13.22
N ARG A 76 -18.90 -19.69 -12.37
CA ARG A 76 -19.14 -21.09 -12.76
C ARG A 76 -20.28 -21.26 -13.76
N PHE A 77 -21.30 -20.41 -13.71
CA PHE A 77 -22.44 -20.49 -14.62
C PHE A 77 -22.15 -19.80 -15.97
N GLY A 78 -21.29 -18.78 -15.97
CA GLY A 78 -20.85 -18.09 -17.18
C GLY A 78 -19.81 -18.86 -18.01
N SER A 79 -18.85 -19.54 -17.36
CA SER A 79 -17.77 -20.25 -18.06
C SER A 79 -18.28 -21.47 -18.85
N ALA A 80 -19.22 -22.24 -18.30
CA ALA A 80 -19.81 -23.40 -18.99
C ALA A 80 -20.59 -23.04 -20.27
N ALA A 81 -21.09 -21.81 -20.39
CA ALA A 81 -21.74 -21.30 -21.60
C ALA A 81 -20.74 -20.69 -22.59
N ALA A 82 -19.64 -20.11 -22.09
CA ALA A 82 -18.57 -19.52 -22.88
C ALA A 82 -17.75 -20.57 -23.68
N ASP A 83 -17.64 -21.80 -23.15
CA ASP A 83 -16.94 -22.93 -23.79
C ASP A 83 -17.53 -23.34 -25.15
N TYR A 84 -18.81 -23.04 -25.39
CA TYR A 84 -19.51 -23.43 -26.61
C TYR A 84 -19.71 -22.29 -27.61
N LEU A 85 -19.62 -21.02 -27.17
CA LEU A 85 -20.09 -19.87 -27.94
C LEU A 85 -18.99 -18.88 -28.36
N LEU A 86 -17.82 -18.91 -27.74
CA LEU A 86 -16.77 -17.91 -27.97
C LEU A 86 -15.53 -18.51 -28.67
N PRO A 87 -14.99 -17.85 -29.73
CA PRO A 87 -13.75 -18.25 -30.36
C PRO A 87 -12.57 -18.28 -29.37
N SER A 88 -11.62 -19.19 -29.58
CA SER A 88 -10.47 -19.42 -28.69
C SER A 88 -9.62 -18.16 -28.43
N GLU A 89 -9.44 -17.29 -29.43
CA GLU A 89 -8.71 -16.02 -29.25
C GLU A 89 -9.45 -15.03 -28.32
N LEU A 90 -10.78 -15.05 -28.32
CA LEU A 90 -11.59 -14.23 -27.41
C LEU A 90 -11.57 -14.82 -25.99
N GLN A 91 -11.54 -16.15 -25.86
CA GLN A 91 -11.42 -16.83 -24.57
C GLN A 91 -10.07 -16.54 -23.91
N THR A 92 -8.97 -16.56 -24.65
CA THR A 92 -7.64 -16.21 -24.11
C THR A 92 -7.59 -14.75 -23.66
N ARG A 93 -8.18 -13.83 -24.44
CA ARG A 93 -8.25 -12.41 -24.05
C ARG A 93 -9.19 -12.16 -22.87
N LEU A 94 -10.34 -12.82 -22.81
CA LEU A 94 -11.25 -12.75 -21.68
C LEU A 94 -10.64 -13.40 -20.43
N GLY A 95 -9.89 -14.49 -20.60
CA GLY A 95 -9.16 -15.16 -19.53
C GLY A 95 -8.02 -14.31 -18.98
N ALA A 96 -7.21 -13.70 -19.84
CA ALA A 96 -6.17 -12.75 -19.44
C ALA A 96 -6.79 -11.50 -18.78
N TRP A 97 -7.88 -10.97 -19.35
CA TRP A 97 -8.62 -9.86 -18.74
C TRP A 97 -9.22 -10.23 -17.37
N LEU A 98 -9.82 -11.42 -17.23
CA LEU A 98 -10.33 -11.89 -15.94
C LEU A 98 -9.20 -12.09 -14.94
N LEU A 99 -8.11 -12.77 -15.30
CA LEU A 99 -6.98 -13.01 -14.40
C LEU A 99 -6.34 -11.71 -13.92
N ASN A 100 -6.08 -10.77 -14.84
CA ASN A 100 -5.52 -9.45 -14.52
C ASN A 100 -6.48 -8.61 -13.65
N ASN A 101 -7.79 -8.87 -13.73
CA ASN A 101 -8.82 -8.11 -13.01
C ASN A 101 -9.32 -8.81 -11.73
N THR A 102 -9.09 -10.12 -11.56
CA THR A 102 -9.44 -10.92 -10.36
C THR A 102 -8.39 -10.87 -9.26
N GLU A 103 -7.10 -10.74 -9.60
CA GLU A 103 -6.03 -10.51 -8.61
C GLU A 103 -6.23 -9.14 -7.91
N GLN A 104 -6.91 -8.19 -8.55
CA GLN A 104 -7.14 -6.83 -8.04
C GLN A 104 -8.24 -6.76 -6.97
N ASP A 105 -9.29 -7.58 -7.06
CA ASP A 105 -10.33 -7.69 -6.01
C ASP A 105 -9.85 -8.55 -4.82
N ALA A 106 -8.77 -9.33 -5.00
CA ALA A 106 -8.24 -10.20 -3.95
C ALA A 106 -7.60 -9.45 -2.77
N PHE A 107 -7.24 -8.17 -2.91
CA PHE A 107 -6.63 -7.36 -1.83
C PHE A 107 -7.62 -6.46 -1.10
N ARG A 108 -8.94 -6.72 -1.22
CA ARG A 108 -10.00 -5.80 -0.78
C ARG A 108 -10.83 -6.31 0.38
N ILE A 109 -10.22 -7.03 1.31
CA ILE A 109 -10.89 -7.43 2.56
C ILE A 109 -11.34 -6.16 3.32
N PRO A 110 -12.62 -6.04 3.71
CA PRO A 110 -13.12 -4.89 4.44
C PRO A 110 -12.55 -4.83 5.85
N ALA A 111 -12.39 -3.63 6.40
CA ALA A 111 -11.92 -3.44 7.78
C ALA A 111 -12.82 -4.15 8.82
N THR A 112 -14.11 -4.35 8.52
CA THR A 112 -15.04 -5.08 9.39
C THR A 112 -14.67 -6.55 9.57
N TYR A 113 -13.92 -7.16 8.63
CA TYR A 113 -13.43 -8.54 8.75
C TYR A 113 -12.66 -8.75 10.06
N TYR A 114 -11.83 -7.80 10.47
CA TYR A 114 -10.99 -7.95 11.64
C TYR A 114 -11.85 -8.01 12.91
N GLU A 115 -12.80 -7.08 13.08
CA GLU A 115 -13.75 -7.09 14.20
C GLU A 115 -14.64 -8.34 14.18
N GLU A 116 -15.14 -8.74 13.00
CA GLU A 116 -16.00 -9.93 12.83
C GLU A 116 -15.30 -11.25 13.19
N ASN A 117 -13.96 -11.28 13.15
CA ASN A 117 -13.14 -12.45 13.46
C ASN A 117 -12.38 -12.32 14.80
N ASP A 118 -12.79 -11.40 15.68
CA ASP A 118 -12.14 -11.15 16.98
C ASP A 118 -10.64 -10.82 16.85
N LEU A 119 -10.23 -10.21 15.73
CA LEU A 119 -8.87 -9.75 15.47
C LEU A 119 -8.75 -8.27 15.79
N THR A 120 -7.59 -7.90 16.33
CA THR A 120 -7.25 -6.49 16.54
C THR A 120 -6.18 -6.04 15.57
N THR A 121 -6.23 -4.76 15.21
CA THR A 121 -5.26 -4.11 14.34
C THR A 121 -4.60 -2.94 15.07
N VAL A 122 -3.48 -2.47 14.51
CA VAL A 122 -2.78 -1.26 14.94
C VAL A 122 -3.66 0.01 14.95
N PHE A 123 -4.83 -0.02 14.29
CA PHE A 123 -5.75 1.11 14.21
C PHE A 123 -6.78 1.15 15.34
N ASP A 124 -6.95 0.06 16.09
CA ASP A 124 -8.04 -0.05 17.05
C ASP A 124 -7.86 0.88 18.24
N GLY A 125 -8.92 1.60 18.59
CA GLY A 125 -8.91 2.54 19.72
C GLY A 125 -8.08 3.81 19.45
N ARG A 126 -7.69 4.06 18.19
CA ARG A 126 -6.82 5.18 17.82
C ARG A 126 -7.46 6.11 16.78
N GLU A 127 -7.14 7.40 16.86
CA GLU A 127 -7.43 8.38 15.81
C GLU A 127 -6.44 8.18 14.65
N ALA A 128 -6.69 7.18 13.81
CA ALA A 128 -5.79 6.79 12.73
C ALA A 128 -6.28 7.21 11.34
N ALA A 129 -5.33 7.38 10.41
CA ALA A 129 -5.59 7.52 8.98
C ALA A 129 -4.99 6.33 8.21
N PRO A 130 -5.74 5.22 8.01
CA PRO A 130 -5.34 4.11 7.16
C PRO A 130 -5.56 4.49 5.68
N ILE A 131 -4.50 4.43 4.88
CA ILE A 131 -4.49 4.91 3.49
C ILE A 131 -3.96 3.80 2.60
N GLY A 132 -4.87 3.04 1.99
CA GLY A 132 -4.52 2.10 0.92
C GLY A 132 -3.93 0.77 1.34
N ILE A 133 -4.05 0.44 2.61
CA ILE A 133 -3.44 -0.76 3.17
C ILE A 133 -4.11 -2.00 2.55
N PRO A 134 -3.34 -2.93 1.96
CA PRO A 134 -3.89 -4.15 1.38
C PRO A 134 -4.68 -4.92 2.43
N ASN A 135 -5.86 -5.41 2.03
CA ASN A 135 -6.77 -6.16 2.89
C ASN A 135 -7.27 -5.39 4.13
N TYR A 136 -7.29 -4.06 4.09
CA TYR A 136 -7.91 -3.22 5.13
C TYR A 136 -8.72 -2.08 4.51
N VAL A 137 -9.88 -2.40 3.93
CA VAL A 137 -10.73 -1.43 3.22
C VAL A 137 -11.80 -0.83 4.15
N ILE A 138 -11.65 0.43 4.52
CA ILE A 138 -12.57 1.15 5.44
C ILE A 138 -13.94 1.39 4.79
N ASP A 139 -13.96 1.77 3.51
CA ASP A 139 -15.19 2.02 2.76
C ASP A 139 -15.18 1.20 1.46
N PRO A 140 -15.73 -0.03 1.51
CA PRO A 140 -15.77 -0.92 0.34
C PRO A 140 -16.57 -0.36 -0.84
N GLY A 141 -17.48 0.59 -0.57
CA GLY A 141 -18.32 1.24 -1.57
C GLY A 141 -17.59 2.33 -2.35
N THR A 142 -16.42 2.78 -1.88
CA THR A 142 -15.57 3.72 -2.59
C THR A 142 -14.30 3.08 -3.12
N GLU A 143 -13.89 3.56 -4.28
CA GLU A 143 -12.63 3.18 -4.89
C GLU A 143 -11.65 4.34 -4.72
N ASP A 144 -10.44 4.04 -4.26
CA ASP A 144 -9.38 5.04 -4.23
C ASP A 144 -8.66 5.18 -5.59
N ARG A 145 -7.97 6.31 -5.74
CA ARG A 145 -7.32 6.67 -7.00
C ARG A 145 -6.20 5.72 -7.41
N GLU A 146 -5.41 5.19 -6.48
CA GLU A 146 -4.37 4.21 -6.83
C GLU A 146 -5.00 2.92 -7.36
N HIS A 147 -6.05 2.41 -6.71
CA HIS A 147 -6.78 1.24 -7.20
C HIS A 147 -7.35 1.51 -8.59
N SER A 148 -7.92 2.70 -8.81
CA SER A 148 -8.41 3.09 -10.12
C SER A 148 -7.31 3.08 -11.17
N LEU A 149 -6.12 3.62 -10.87
CA LEU A 149 -4.96 3.57 -11.77
C LEU A 149 -4.54 2.12 -12.04
N ARG A 150 -4.44 1.30 -10.99
CA ARG A 150 -4.05 -0.12 -11.07
C ARG A 150 -4.99 -0.93 -11.96
N ARG A 151 -6.32 -0.73 -11.83
CA ARG A 151 -7.31 -1.38 -12.69
C ARG A 151 -7.22 -0.97 -14.16
N ASN A 152 -6.68 0.22 -14.43
CA ASN A 152 -6.54 0.78 -15.77
C ASN A 152 -5.17 0.53 -16.40
N LEU A 153 -4.28 -0.25 -15.77
CA LEU A 153 -2.96 -0.59 -16.34
C LEU A 153 -3.09 -1.44 -17.62
N GLY A 154 -4.11 -2.30 -17.74
CA GLY A 154 -4.42 -3.00 -18.98
C GLY A 154 -3.22 -3.79 -19.54
N ASP A 155 -2.81 -3.47 -20.77
CA ASP A 155 -1.68 -4.08 -21.48
C ASP A 155 -0.30 -3.61 -20.98
N LEU A 156 -0.26 -2.65 -20.07
CA LEU A 156 0.97 -2.17 -19.44
C LEU A 156 1.45 -3.10 -18.32
N PHE A 157 0.61 -4.00 -17.83
CA PHE A 157 0.96 -4.97 -16.79
C PHE A 157 0.23 -6.30 -17.04
N GLU A 158 0.80 -7.13 -17.90
CA GLU A 158 0.24 -8.44 -18.24
C GLU A 158 1.05 -9.57 -17.61
N ARG A 159 0.35 -10.60 -17.14
CA ARG A 159 1.00 -11.82 -16.67
C ARG A 159 1.69 -12.54 -17.83
N ASP A 160 2.98 -12.79 -17.66
CA ASP A 160 3.84 -13.44 -18.64
C ASP A 160 4.60 -14.58 -17.96
N LEU A 161 4.17 -15.81 -18.26
CA LEU A 161 4.76 -17.03 -17.67
C LEU A 161 6.17 -17.31 -18.21
N GLU A 162 6.58 -16.66 -19.29
CA GLU A 162 7.92 -16.79 -19.86
C GLU A 162 8.88 -15.71 -19.30
N ALA A 163 8.36 -14.60 -18.80
CA ALA A 163 9.15 -13.57 -18.13
C ALA A 163 9.60 -14.03 -16.73
N LYS A 164 10.87 -13.77 -16.38
CA LYS A 164 11.42 -14.11 -15.05
C LYS A 164 10.61 -13.44 -13.92
N GLY A 165 10.21 -12.19 -14.13
CA GLY A 165 9.42 -11.44 -13.17
C GLY A 165 7.92 -11.76 -13.15
N GLY A 166 7.46 -12.73 -13.95
CA GLY A 166 6.05 -13.13 -14.03
C GLY A 166 5.15 -12.13 -14.77
N HIS A 167 5.68 -10.96 -15.15
CA HIS A 167 4.95 -9.89 -15.81
C HIS A 167 5.77 -9.25 -16.94
N SER A 168 5.06 -8.72 -17.94
CA SER A 168 5.62 -7.90 -19.00
C SER A 168 4.73 -6.69 -19.31
N SER A 169 5.29 -5.71 -20.01
CA SER A 169 4.63 -4.44 -20.35
C SER A 169 4.86 -4.10 -21.81
N THR A 170 3.81 -3.64 -22.50
CA THR A 170 3.91 -3.15 -23.89
C THR A 170 4.64 -1.80 -23.98
N ASP A 171 4.64 -1.02 -22.90
CA ASP A 171 5.35 0.27 -22.77
C ASP A 171 5.88 0.45 -21.34
N PRO A 172 7.10 -0.07 -21.04
CA PRO A 172 7.70 0.03 -19.71
C PRO A 172 7.88 1.47 -19.19
N ALA A 173 8.02 2.45 -20.09
CA ALA A 173 8.17 3.84 -19.69
C ALA A 173 6.83 4.43 -19.23
N LEU A 174 5.75 4.18 -19.97
CA LEU A 174 4.41 4.60 -19.53
C LEU A 174 3.98 3.87 -18.25
N PHE A 175 4.27 2.57 -18.15
CA PHE A 175 4.02 1.78 -16.95
C PHE A 175 4.73 2.35 -15.71
N TYR A 176 6.01 2.73 -15.86
CA TYR A 176 6.79 3.38 -14.82
C TYR A 176 6.12 4.68 -14.33
N GLU A 177 5.73 5.57 -15.25
CA GLU A 177 5.08 6.84 -14.88
C GLU A 177 3.74 6.61 -14.14
N GLN A 178 2.98 5.59 -14.52
CA GLN A 178 1.74 5.22 -13.82
C GLN A 178 2.00 4.67 -12.42
N CYS A 179 3.03 3.83 -12.25
CA CYS A 179 3.42 3.30 -10.95
C CYS A 179 3.90 4.43 -10.01
N LEU A 180 4.58 5.44 -10.54
CA LEU A 180 4.92 6.62 -9.75
C LEU A 180 3.72 7.50 -9.43
N GLU A 181 2.76 7.69 -10.35
CA GLU A 181 1.50 8.39 -10.03
C GLU A 181 0.78 7.69 -8.87
N MET A 182 0.76 6.35 -8.89
CA MET A 182 0.21 5.52 -7.82
C MET A 182 0.88 5.80 -6.46
N SER A 183 2.22 5.80 -6.43
CA SER A 183 3.00 6.17 -5.24
C SER A 183 2.70 7.59 -4.77
N MET A 184 2.76 8.57 -5.67
CA MET A 184 2.49 9.98 -5.34
C MET A 184 1.11 10.17 -4.71
N VAL A 185 0.07 9.52 -5.24
CA VAL A 185 -1.29 9.61 -4.70
C VAL A 185 -1.33 9.19 -3.23
N ARG A 186 -0.60 8.14 -2.85
CA ARG A 186 -0.58 7.62 -1.47
C ARG A 186 0.22 8.50 -0.54
N LEU A 187 1.43 8.90 -0.95
CA LEU A 187 2.28 9.78 -0.16
C LEU A 187 1.62 11.16 0.03
N VAL A 188 1.01 11.75 -1.00
CA VAL A 188 0.27 13.02 -0.86
C VAL A 188 -0.91 12.91 0.10
N ARG A 189 -1.63 11.78 0.11
CA ARG A 189 -2.69 11.55 1.11
C ARG A 189 -2.12 11.43 2.52
N ALA A 190 -0.98 10.77 2.71
CA ALA A 190 -0.28 10.70 3.98
C ALA A 190 0.10 12.12 4.47
N ARG A 191 0.72 12.92 3.60
CA ARG A 191 1.06 14.33 3.88
C ARG A 191 -0.17 15.14 4.28
N ARG A 192 -1.30 14.97 3.57
CA ARG A 192 -2.54 15.67 3.93
C ARG A 192 -3.08 15.25 5.30
N ALA A 193 -3.01 13.96 5.62
CA ALA A 193 -3.44 13.42 6.91
C ALA A 193 -2.56 13.94 8.06
N LEU A 194 -1.24 13.95 7.87
CA LEU A 194 -0.24 14.52 8.79
C LEU A 194 -0.50 16.01 9.03
N ARG A 195 -0.49 16.83 7.97
CA ARG A 195 -0.77 18.27 8.04
C ARG A 195 -2.19 18.61 8.50
N GLY A 196 -3.08 17.62 8.55
CA GLY A 196 -4.41 17.78 9.11
C GLY A 196 -4.36 17.94 10.64
N GLY A 197 -3.34 17.37 11.28
CA GLY A 197 -3.14 17.41 12.71
C GLY A 197 -4.31 16.84 13.50
N ARG A 198 -5.03 15.85 12.95
CA ARG A 198 -6.21 15.20 13.55
C ARG A 198 -5.97 13.75 13.98
N HIS A 199 -4.86 13.16 13.55
CA HIS A 199 -4.58 11.74 13.73
C HIS A 199 -3.34 11.59 14.59
N GLU A 200 -3.30 10.57 15.42
CA GLU A 200 -2.10 10.13 16.14
C GLU A 200 -1.26 9.16 15.30
N LEU A 201 -1.92 8.41 14.41
CA LEU A 201 -1.29 7.47 13.49
C LEU A 201 -1.70 7.78 12.04
N VAL A 202 -0.74 7.96 11.15
CA VAL A 202 -0.98 7.99 9.70
C VAL A 202 -0.28 6.78 9.10
N PHE A 203 -1.02 5.84 8.53
CA PHE A 203 -0.44 4.64 7.91
C PHE A 203 -0.84 4.62 6.44
N ALA A 204 0.12 4.86 5.55
CA ALA A 204 -0.09 4.83 4.11
C ALA A 204 0.73 3.73 3.45
N TYR A 205 0.15 3.05 2.47
CA TYR A 205 0.83 2.02 1.69
C TYR A 205 0.89 2.43 0.21
N THR A 206 1.94 2.03 -0.51
CA THR A 206 1.99 2.05 -1.97
C THR A 206 2.65 0.82 -2.57
N SER A 207 2.13 0.39 -3.72
CA SER A 207 2.61 -0.75 -4.52
C SER A 207 3.57 -0.39 -5.66
N GLY A 208 3.87 0.91 -5.86
CA GLY A 208 4.53 1.36 -7.09
C GLY A 208 5.92 0.77 -7.30
N LEU A 209 6.72 0.60 -6.24
CA LEU A 209 8.08 0.10 -6.33
C LEU A 209 8.12 -1.40 -6.69
N ASP A 210 7.25 -2.22 -6.09
CA ASP A 210 7.06 -3.63 -6.42
C ASP A 210 6.67 -3.86 -7.88
N LEU A 211 5.64 -3.14 -8.34
CA LEU A 211 5.17 -3.21 -9.73
C LEU A 211 6.27 -2.87 -10.73
N ILE A 212 7.03 -1.79 -10.47
CA ILE A 212 8.20 -1.43 -11.29
C ILE A 212 9.24 -2.55 -11.25
N GLY A 213 9.51 -3.13 -10.09
CA GLY A 213 10.44 -4.24 -9.92
C GLY A 213 10.13 -5.44 -10.81
N HIS A 214 8.87 -5.84 -10.91
CA HIS A 214 8.45 -6.98 -11.75
C HIS A 214 8.66 -6.77 -13.25
N VAL A 215 8.55 -5.53 -13.74
CA VAL A 215 8.65 -5.21 -15.18
C VAL A 215 10.03 -4.70 -15.58
N ALA A 216 10.65 -3.89 -14.73
CA ALA A 216 11.88 -3.16 -15.02
C ALA A 216 13.15 -3.83 -14.51
N TYR A 217 13.08 -5.09 -14.05
CA TYR A 217 14.25 -5.80 -13.50
C TYR A 217 15.44 -5.94 -14.47
N GLU A 218 15.20 -5.98 -15.78
CA GLU A 218 16.27 -5.97 -16.80
C GLU A 218 16.77 -4.56 -17.16
N GLN A 219 16.21 -3.52 -16.53
CA GLN A 219 16.51 -2.12 -16.76
C GLN A 219 17.00 -1.44 -15.47
N PRO A 220 18.25 -1.68 -15.02
CA PRO A 220 18.77 -1.15 -13.76
C PRO A 220 18.67 0.37 -13.63
N SER A 221 18.75 1.11 -14.74
CA SER A 221 18.58 2.57 -14.72
C SER A 221 17.16 3.00 -14.34
N LEU A 222 16.14 2.23 -14.74
CA LEU A 222 14.75 2.54 -14.42
C LEU A 222 14.43 2.14 -12.97
N GLN A 223 14.97 1.02 -12.51
CA GLN A 223 14.88 0.59 -11.12
C GLN A 223 15.57 1.61 -10.18
N ASN A 224 16.81 2.00 -10.48
CA ASN A 224 17.52 3.01 -9.67
C ASN A 224 16.74 4.34 -9.62
N ARG A 225 16.20 4.77 -10.77
CA ARG A 225 15.39 5.99 -10.81
C ARG A 225 14.12 5.88 -9.96
N ALA A 226 13.48 4.71 -9.90
CA ALA A 226 12.35 4.49 -9.00
C ALA A 226 12.76 4.68 -7.53
N TYR A 227 13.90 4.13 -7.10
CA TYR A 227 14.42 4.32 -5.75
C TYR A 227 14.74 5.79 -5.45
N GLU A 228 15.37 6.51 -6.40
CA GLU A 228 15.65 7.94 -6.28
C GLU A 228 14.35 8.78 -6.13
N GLU A 229 13.31 8.49 -6.92
CA GLU A 229 12.04 9.22 -6.85
C GLU A 229 11.23 8.88 -5.57
N ILE A 230 11.24 7.62 -5.12
CA ILE A 230 10.61 7.24 -3.85
C ILE A 230 11.36 7.87 -2.66
N ASP A 231 12.69 7.96 -2.70
CA ASP A 231 13.48 8.70 -1.70
C ASP A 231 13.05 10.17 -1.63
N GLU A 232 12.88 10.82 -2.79
CA GLU A 232 12.38 12.20 -2.85
C GLU A 232 10.98 12.32 -2.23
N PHE A 233 10.05 11.44 -2.57
CA PHE A 233 8.69 11.48 -2.03
C PHE A 233 8.64 11.24 -0.51
N VAL A 234 9.49 10.34 0.01
CA VAL A 234 9.63 10.14 1.46
C VAL A 234 10.24 11.39 2.10
N GLY A 235 11.22 12.03 1.46
CA GLY A 235 11.77 13.31 1.87
C GLY A 235 10.69 14.39 2.01
N GLU A 236 9.73 14.45 1.09
CA GLU A 236 8.61 15.40 1.17
C GLU A 236 7.66 15.14 2.36
N VAL A 237 7.48 13.87 2.76
CA VAL A 237 6.72 13.52 3.98
C VAL A 237 7.52 13.92 5.21
N ARG A 238 8.82 13.63 5.21
CA ARG A 238 9.74 13.97 6.30
C ARG A 238 9.80 15.48 6.55
N ASP A 239 9.79 16.29 5.48
CA ASP A 239 9.77 17.76 5.57
C ASP A 239 8.48 18.31 6.20
N ASP A 240 7.41 17.51 6.26
CA ASP A 240 6.14 17.86 6.89
C ASP A 240 6.07 17.48 8.38
N LEU A 241 7.02 16.70 8.89
CA LEU A 241 7.07 16.28 10.29
C LEU A 241 7.42 17.45 11.21
N GLY A 242 6.74 17.54 12.36
CA GLY A 242 7.17 18.39 13.46
C GLY A 242 8.34 17.79 14.25
N ASP A 243 8.96 18.61 15.11
CA ASP A 243 10.15 18.23 15.89
C ASP A 243 9.98 16.99 16.79
N ASN A 244 8.74 16.59 17.08
CA ASN A 244 8.43 15.43 17.91
C ASN A 244 7.74 14.32 17.11
N ASP A 245 7.40 14.53 15.83
CA ASP A 245 6.74 13.50 15.04
C ASP A 245 7.74 12.45 14.58
N GLU A 246 7.30 11.20 14.46
CA GLU A 246 8.13 10.07 14.08
C GLU A 246 7.69 9.49 12.73
N LEU A 247 8.66 8.96 11.98
CA LEU A 247 8.45 8.31 10.69
C LEU A 247 9.07 6.91 10.69
N LEU A 248 8.27 5.93 10.29
CA LEU A 248 8.66 4.54 10.10
C LEU A 248 8.37 4.13 8.65
N LEU A 249 9.38 3.62 7.95
CA LEU A 249 9.22 2.94 6.66
C LEU A 249 9.17 1.44 6.89
N VAL A 250 8.17 0.78 6.31
CA VAL A 250 7.98 -0.66 6.42
C VAL A 250 7.86 -1.25 5.02
N SER A 251 8.62 -2.31 4.77
CA SER A 251 8.39 -3.21 3.65
C SER A 251 7.90 -4.56 4.14
N ASP A 252 7.07 -5.23 3.35
CA ASP A 252 6.66 -6.61 3.55
C ASP A 252 7.68 -7.61 2.98
N HIS A 253 8.36 -7.26 1.88
CA HIS A 253 9.50 -7.99 1.32
C HIS A 253 10.42 -7.07 0.52
N GLY A 254 11.41 -7.63 -0.18
CA GLY A 254 12.22 -6.95 -1.20
C GLY A 254 11.95 -7.59 -2.55
N LEU A 255 12.59 -7.07 -3.60
CA LEU A 255 12.47 -7.60 -4.96
C LEU A 255 13.80 -7.42 -5.70
N GLN A 256 14.32 -8.53 -6.23
CA GLN A 256 15.52 -8.56 -7.05
C GLN A 256 15.29 -9.42 -8.28
N ASP A 257 15.85 -9.00 -9.41
CA ASP A 257 15.68 -9.67 -10.70
C ASP A 257 14.21 -10.03 -11.06
N GLY A 258 13.26 -9.21 -10.66
CA GLY A 258 11.83 -9.40 -10.92
C GLY A 258 11.13 -10.36 -9.96
N VAL A 259 11.82 -10.91 -8.97
CA VAL A 259 11.27 -11.87 -8.02
C VAL A 259 11.39 -11.37 -6.58
N HIS A 260 10.39 -11.69 -5.76
CA HIS A 260 10.42 -11.29 -4.35
C HIS A 260 11.58 -11.96 -3.60
N THR A 261 12.19 -11.23 -2.66
CA THR A 261 13.25 -11.73 -1.78
C THR A 261 12.72 -12.10 -0.40
N ASP A 262 13.43 -12.95 0.34
CA ASP A 262 13.03 -13.36 1.70
C ASP A 262 13.43 -12.35 2.79
N LYS A 263 13.64 -11.10 2.41
CA LYS A 263 14.00 -10.03 3.34
C LYS A 263 13.01 -8.90 3.16
N ALA A 264 12.54 -8.36 4.26
CA ALA A 264 11.89 -7.06 4.29
C ALA A 264 12.91 -6.01 4.75
N MET A 265 12.52 -4.74 4.71
CA MET A 265 13.30 -3.63 5.23
C MET A 265 12.46 -2.80 6.20
N ILE A 266 13.11 -2.32 7.24
CA ILE A 266 12.61 -1.27 8.12
C ILE A 266 13.58 -0.10 8.11
N ALA A 267 13.06 1.12 8.17
CA ALA A 267 13.86 2.32 8.44
C ALA A 267 13.04 3.29 9.30
N GLY A 268 13.68 4.10 10.12
CA GLY A 268 12.95 5.02 11.00
C GLY A 268 13.74 6.22 11.49
N THR A 269 13.03 7.22 11.99
CA THR A 269 13.59 8.40 12.65
C THR A 269 13.98 8.14 14.10
N ASP A 270 13.31 7.21 14.78
CA ASP A 270 13.72 6.67 16.08
C ASP A 270 14.46 5.32 15.92
N PRO A 271 15.77 5.28 16.21
CA PRO A 271 16.54 4.04 16.20
C PRO A 271 16.03 2.99 17.18
N ALA A 272 15.42 3.36 18.31
CA ALA A 272 14.94 2.38 19.30
C ALA A 272 13.74 1.59 18.77
N MET A 273 12.77 2.28 18.15
CA MET A 273 11.66 1.67 17.41
C MET A 273 12.16 0.75 16.29
N VAL A 274 13.14 1.21 15.49
CA VAL A 274 13.76 0.40 14.43
C VAL A 274 14.38 -0.88 15.02
N ASP A 275 15.21 -0.74 16.05
CA ASP A 275 15.89 -1.86 16.71
C ASP A 275 14.95 -2.92 17.28
N ALA A 276 13.73 -2.53 17.69
CA ALA A 276 12.74 -3.45 18.22
C ALA A 276 12.16 -4.40 17.15
N ILE A 277 12.21 -4.04 15.87
CA ILE A 277 11.59 -4.78 14.77
C ILE A 277 12.60 -5.73 14.13
N LYS A 278 12.41 -7.05 14.29
CA LYS A 278 13.27 -8.08 13.70
C LYS A 278 12.57 -8.89 12.60
N SER A 279 11.25 -8.87 12.56
CA SER A 279 10.41 -9.47 11.53
C SER A 279 9.15 -8.64 11.28
N VAL A 280 8.48 -8.89 10.14
CA VAL A 280 7.17 -8.29 9.78
C VAL A 280 6.10 -8.47 10.87
N VAL A 281 6.19 -9.50 11.71
CA VAL A 281 5.27 -9.71 12.85
C VAL A 281 5.50 -8.74 14.02
N ASP A 282 6.71 -8.18 14.14
CA ASP A 282 7.09 -7.29 15.24
C ASP A 282 6.61 -5.85 15.01
N VAL A 283 6.25 -5.51 13.76
CA VAL A 283 5.92 -4.13 13.34
C VAL A 283 4.76 -3.57 14.16
N ARG A 284 3.67 -4.33 14.33
CA ARG A 284 2.53 -3.89 15.15
C ARG A 284 2.97 -3.52 16.57
N ALA A 285 3.73 -4.40 17.22
CA ALA A 285 4.10 -4.21 18.62
C ALA A 285 5.00 -2.97 18.79
N ALA A 286 5.88 -2.71 17.84
CA ALA A 286 6.72 -1.51 17.85
C ALA A 286 5.89 -0.23 17.65
N ILE A 287 4.93 -0.23 16.72
CA ILE A 287 4.01 0.90 16.52
C ILE A 287 3.17 1.15 17.77
N GLU A 288 2.59 0.11 18.38
CA GLU A 288 1.80 0.23 19.60
C GLU A 288 2.64 0.74 20.78
N ALA A 289 3.88 0.28 20.92
CA ALA A 289 4.79 0.76 21.96
C ALA A 289 5.09 2.26 21.84
N GLU A 290 5.42 2.74 20.63
CA GLU A 290 5.65 4.17 20.38
C GLU A 290 4.40 4.98 20.73
N LEU A 291 3.23 4.53 20.23
CA LEU A 291 1.97 5.23 20.44
C LEU A 291 1.48 5.23 21.89
N ASP A 292 1.88 4.26 22.71
CA ASP A 292 1.47 4.15 24.12
C ASP A 292 2.47 4.83 25.08
N GLU A 293 3.76 4.88 24.73
CA GLU A 293 4.80 5.52 25.54
C GLU A 293 4.74 7.05 25.45
N THR A 294 4.24 7.60 24.34
CA THR A 294 4.21 9.03 24.09
C THR A 294 2.81 9.60 23.88
N ASP A 295 2.60 10.85 24.28
CA ASP A 295 1.31 11.53 24.08
C ASP A 295 1.16 12.01 22.62
N HIS A 296 0.46 11.20 21.84
CA HIS A 296 0.11 11.51 20.45
C HIS A 296 -1.25 12.18 20.30
N THR A 297 -1.88 12.63 21.38
CA THR A 297 -3.20 13.26 21.28
C THR A 297 -3.14 14.50 20.38
N SER A 298 -3.99 14.49 19.37
CA SER A 298 -4.10 15.58 18.41
C SER A 298 -4.71 16.82 19.06
N THR A 299 -4.10 17.98 18.82
CA THR A 299 -4.77 19.27 18.94
C THR A 299 -5.08 19.77 17.53
N PRO A 300 -6.34 19.79 17.08
CA PRO A 300 -6.69 20.21 15.72
C PRO A 300 -6.20 21.63 15.44
N GLN A 301 -5.36 21.80 14.40
CA GLN A 301 -4.87 23.14 14.00
C GLN A 301 -5.97 24.03 13.42
N VAL A 302 -7.08 23.45 12.96
CA VAL A 302 -8.24 24.17 12.43
C VAL A 302 -9.48 23.77 13.22
N THR A 303 -9.74 24.49 14.30
CA THR A 303 -11.11 24.65 14.77
C THR A 303 -11.79 25.55 13.73
N ALA A 304 -12.87 25.07 13.09
CA ALA A 304 -13.75 25.96 12.34
C ALA A 304 -14.04 27.16 13.25
N SER A 305 -13.63 28.36 12.83
CA SER A 305 -13.82 29.55 13.63
C SER A 305 -15.30 29.70 13.96
N GLU A 306 -15.60 30.16 15.18
CA GLU A 306 -16.96 30.49 15.65
C GLU A 306 -17.68 31.55 14.79
N ASP A 307 -17.04 32.06 13.72
CA ASP A 307 -17.59 32.90 12.66
C ASP A 307 -18.46 32.14 11.62
N ALA A 308 -18.97 30.95 11.97
CA ALA A 308 -19.87 30.16 11.13
C ALA A 308 -21.32 30.69 11.12
N ASP A 309 -21.50 32.01 11.02
CA ASP A 309 -22.82 32.66 10.96
C ASP A 309 -23.34 32.82 9.52
N ARG A 310 -22.61 32.30 8.52
CA ARG A 310 -23.08 32.24 7.13
C ARG A 310 -24.02 31.06 6.94
N SER A 311 -25.28 31.37 6.67
CA SER A 311 -26.28 30.33 6.44
C SER A 311 -25.93 29.51 5.18
N GLY A 312 -26.27 28.22 5.18
CA GLY A 312 -26.06 27.36 4.01
C GLY A 312 -26.75 27.87 2.73
N ALA A 313 -27.75 28.75 2.87
CA ALA A 313 -28.39 29.42 1.73
C ALA A 313 -27.49 30.48 1.08
N GLU A 314 -26.74 31.25 1.87
CA GLU A 314 -25.78 32.24 1.35
C GLU A 314 -24.60 31.56 0.65
N VAL A 315 -24.14 30.43 1.20
CA VAL A 315 -23.10 29.61 0.53
C VAL A 315 -23.64 29.05 -0.79
N LYS A 316 -24.89 28.60 -0.82
CA LYS A 316 -25.54 28.07 -2.02
C LYS A 316 -25.68 29.13 -3.11
N GLU A 317 -26.25 30.29 -2.76
CA GLU A 317 -26.42 31.44 -3.68
C GLU A 317 -25.06 31.91 -4.21
N HIS A 318 -24.05 32.00 -3.34
CA HIS A 318 -22.70 32.38 -3.78
C HIS A 318 -22.08 31.37 -4.75
N LEU A 319 -22.28 30.07 -4.54
CA LEU A 319 -21.79 29.02 -5.42
C LEU A 319 -22.55 29.00 -6.76
N GLU A 320 -23.85 29.29 -6.77
CA GLU A 320 -24.66 29.49 -7.98
C GLU A 320 -24.18 30.74 -8.77
N ASP A 321 -23.93 31.86 -8.08
CA ASP A 321 -23.40 33.08 -8.68
C ASP A 321 -22.01 32.88 -9.32
N LEU A 322 -21.21 32.00 -8.73
CA LEU A 322 -19.91 31.59 -9.26
C LEU A 322 -20.02 30.52 -10.37
N GLY A 323 -21.20 29.97 -10.62
CA GLY A 323 -21.47 28.97 -11.65
C GLY A 323 -21.02 27.55 -11.30
N TYR A 324 -20.83 27.24 -10.01
CA TYR A 324 -20.51 25.89 -9.55
C TYR A 324 -21.75 25.00 -9.37
N MET A 325 -22.95 25.59 -9.38
CA MET A 325 -24.27 24.93 -9.35
C MET A 325 -25.20 25.57 -10.38
#